data_AF-A0A0F5P8R6-F1
#
_entry.id   AF-A0A0F5P8R6-F1
#
_cell.length_a   1.000
_cell.length_b   1.000
_cell.length_c   1.000
_cell.angle_alpha   90.00
_cell.angle_beta   90.00
_cell.angle_gamma   90.00
#
_symmetry.space_group_name_H-M   'P 1'
#
loop_
_entity.id
_entity.type
_entity.pdbx_description
1 polymer ?
#
loop_
_entity_poly.entity_id
_entity_poly.type
_entity_poly.pdbx_seq_one_letter_code
_entity_poly.pdbx_strand_id
1 'polypeptide(L)'
;MFECLILGDSTGVGTARAINARYAQQCDVQATERATAAQILAWRRPAKRYGTSIFAIGSNDMAGQGLLNKLLKIRTSVSAKRVIWLLPYARAQAYTVSSVAATFGDETLDLMRFRSEDNVHPLSYRDVALRLLR
;
A
#
# COMPACT_ATOMS: atom_id res chain seq x y z
N MET A 1 1.88 20.32 7.73
CA MET A 1 2.38 19.08 8.35
C MET A 1 2.12 17.96 7.37
N PHE A 2 3.17 17.28 6.89
CA PHE A 2 3.01 16.21 5.90
C PHE A 2 2.61 14.93 6.65
N GLU A 3 1.33 14.81 6.97
CA GLU A 3 0.82 13.64 7.68
C GLU A 3 0.70 12.49 6.69
N CYS A 4 1.50 11.44 6.84
CA CYS A 4 1.43 10.26 5.97
C CYS A 4 1.02 8.99 6.70
N LEU A 5 0.29 8.12 6.01
CA LEU A 5 -0.10 6.79 6.45
C LEU A 5 0.46 5.75 5.50
N ILE A 6 1.03 4.67 6.04
CA ILE A 6 1.36 3.47 5.28
C ILE A 6 0.48 2.34 5.81
N LEU A 7 -0.40 1.82 4.95
CA LEU A 7 -1.38 0.80 5.28
C LEU A 7 -1.10 -0.46 4.45
N GLY A 8 -0.87 -1.62 5.07
CA GLY A 8 -0.54 -2.79 4.24
C GLY A 8 -0.12 -4.08 4.90
N ASP A 9 0.48 -4.92 4.08
CA ASP A 9 1.09 -6.20 4.44
C ASP A 9 2.61 -6.08 4.66
N SER A 10 3.37 -7.17 4.45
CA SER A 10 4.83 -7.17 4.54
C SER A 10 5.50 -6.19 3.59
N THR A 11 4.92 -5.95 2.41
CA THR A 11 5.42 -4.94 1.47
C THR A 11 5.20 -3.52 1.99
N GLY A 12 4.12 -3.30 2.74
CA GLY A 12 3.88 -2.08 3.52
C GLY A 12 4.89 -1.89 4.65
N VAL A 13 5.19 -2.97 5.39
CA VAL A 13 6.20 -2.95 6.47
C VAL A 13 7.58 -2.55 5.92
N GLY A 14 8.04 -3.20 4.84
CA GLY A 14 9.33 -2.90 4.22
C GLY A 14 9.40 -1.46 3.69
N THR A 15 8.34 -1.01 3.01
CA THR A 15 8.24 0.36 2.49
C THR A 15 8.26 1.38 3.63
N ALA A 16 7.53 1.15 4.71
CA ALA A 16 7.50 2.02 5.88
C ALA A 16 8.85 2.15 6.55
N ARG A 17 9.57 1.03 6.76
CA ARG A 17 10.93 1.05 7.30
C ARG A 17 11.86 1.93 6.44
N ALA A 18 11.80 1.78 5.11
CA ALA A 18 12.67 2.52 4.19
C ALA A 18 12.33 4.01 4.07
N ILE A 19 11.05 4.38 4.14
CA ILE A 19 10.59 5.78 4.14
C ILE A 19 10.93 6.46 5.48
N ASN A 20 10.58 5.84 6.61
CA ASN A 20 10.77 6.44 7.93
C ASN A 20 12.25 6.56 8.31
N ALA A 21 13.12 5.71 7.77
CA ALA A 21 14.58 5.88 7.89
C ALA A 21 15.12 7.15 7.19
N ARG A 22 14.34 7.77 6.28
CA ARG A 22 14.73 8.97 5.53
C ARG A 22 13.96 10.22 5.94
N TYR A 23 12.81 10.07 6.59
CA TYR A 23 11.86 11.16 6.81
C TYR A 23 11.71 11.48 8.29
N ALA A 24 12.19 12.65 8.71
CA ALA A 24 12.25 13.04 10.13
C ALA A 24 10.88 13.08 10.81
N GLN A 25 9.80 13.43 10.10
CA GLN A 25 8.46 13.49 10.66
C GLN A 25 7.77 12.12 10.80
N GLN A 26 8.32 11.06 10.17
CA GLN A 26 7.81 9.67 10.12
C GLN A 26 6.33 9.52 9.71
N CYS A 27 6.01 8.51 8.90
CA CYS A 27 4.62 8.15 8.61
C CYS A 27 4.03 7.32 9.76
N ASP A 28 2.72 7.49 9.98
CA ASP A 28 1.93 6.52 10.72
C ASP A 28 1.95 5.19 9.95
N VAL A 29 2.12 4.07 10.65
CA VAL A 29 2.23 2.74 10.03
C VAL A 29 1.16 1.82 10.61
N GLN A 30 0.26 1.36 9.74
CA GLN A 30 -0.63 0.24 10.00
C GLN A 30 -0.30 -0.85 8.98
N ALA A 31 0.74 -1.61 9.24
CA ALA A 31 1.13 -2.71 8.37
C ALA A 31 1.58 -3.92 9.17
N THR A 32 1.29 -5.12 8.67
CA THR A 32 1.64 -6.37 9.36
C THR A 32 1.94 -7.45 8.34
N GLU A 33 2.96 -8.25 8.58
CA GLU A 33 3.31 -9.36 7.69
C GLU A 33 2.13 -10.30 7.47
N ARG A 34 2.00 -10.82 6.24
CA ARG A 34 0.94 -11.74 5.81
C ARG A 34 -0.50 -11.20 5.92
N ALA A 35 -0.69 -9.92 6.21
CA ALA A 35 -2.04 -9.35 6.30
C ALA A 35 -2.76 -9.44 4.94
N THR A 36 -3.99 -9.94 4.99
CA THR A 36 -4.95 -9.95 3.88
C THR A 36 -5.82 -8.69 3.91
N ALA A 37 -6.44 -8.32 2.79
CA ALA A 37 -7.39 -7.21 2.75
C ALA A 37 -8.55 -7.38 3.76
N ALA A 38 -8.96 -8.63 4.04
CA ALA A 38 -10.00 -8.91 5.05
C ALA A 38 -9.56 -8.51 6.47
N GLN A 39 -8.33 -8.89 6.86
CA GLN A 39 -7.78 -8.53 8.17
C GLN A 39 -7.55 -7.02 8.27
N ILE A 40 -7.01 -6.40 7.22
CA ILE A 40 -6.76 -4.96 7.20
C ILE A 40 -8.06 -4.18 7.37
N LEU A 41 -9.15 -4.61 6.73
CA LEU A 41 -10.46 -3.97 6.85
C LEU A 41 -11.01 -3.99 8.29
N ALA A 42 -10.64 -5.00 9.09
CA ALA A 42 -11.05 -5.11 10.49
C ALA A 42 -10.23 -4.22 11.45
N TRP A 43 -9.10 -3.66 11.01
CA TRP A 43 -8.29 -2.80 11.88
C TRP A 43 -8.97 -1.47 12.17
N ARG A 44 -8.81 -0.99 13.40
CA ARG A 44 -9.24 0.34 13.79
C ARG A 44 -8.43 1.40 13.03
N ARG A 45 -9.11 2.25 12.27
CA ARG A 45 -8.49 3.34 11.52
C ARG A 45 -8.18 4.54 12.45
N PRO A 46 -7.06 5.25 12.23
CA PRO A 46 -6.84 6.53 12.86
C PRO A 46 -7.92 7.53 12.43
N ALA A 47 -8.48 8.27 13.37
CA ALA A 47 -9.44 9.35 13.10
C ALA A 47 -8.70 10.63 12.66
N LYS A 48 -7.85 10.50 11.64
CA LYS A 48 -6.93 11.52 11.16
C LYS A 48 -7.03 11.64 9.64
N ARG A 49 -6.90 12.87 9.12
CA ARG A 49 -6.88 13.14 7.68
C ARG A 49 -5.43 13.26 7.22
N TYR A 50 -5.01 12.40 6.32
CA TYR A 50 -3.63 12.36 5.84
C TYR A 50 -3.41 13.27 4.62
N GLY A 51 -2.21 13.81 4.50
CA GLY A 51 -1.73 14.43 3.26
C GLY A 51 -1.48 13.38 2.17
N THR A 52 -0.82 12.27 2.52
CA THR A 52 -0.55 11.17 1.59
C THR A 52 -0.70 9.82 2.28
N SER A 53 -1.39 8.87 1.64
CA SER A 53 -1.44 7.48 2.11
C SER A 53 -0.87 6.52 1.08
N ILE A 54 -0.05 5.59 1.52
CA ILE A 54 0.52 4.53 0.68
C ILE A 54 -0.13 3.22 1.08
N PHE A 55 -0.80 2.55 0.13
CA PHE A 55 -1.49 1.29 0.37
C PHE A 55 -0.74 0.14 -0.29
N ALA A 56 -0.34 -0.82 0.51
CA ALA A 56 0.41 -2.00 0.11
C ALA A 56 -0.38 -3.26 0.49
N ILE A 57 -1.44 -3.54 -0.25
CA ILE A 57 -2.48 -4.52 0.12
C ILE A 57 -2.77 -5.42 -1.08
N GLY A 58 -2.99 -6.71 -0.81
CA GLY A 58 -3.49 -7.66 -1.79
C GLY A 58 -2.50 -8.75 -2.17
N SER A 59 -1.24 -8.68 -1.74
CA SER A 59 -0.24 -9.71 -2.09
C SER A 59 -0.57 -11.09 -1.49
N ASN A 60 -1.26 -11.10 -0.34
CA ASN A 60 -1.70 -12.31 0.37
C ASN A 60 -3.14 -12.73 0.02
N ASP A 61 -3.78 -12.05 -0.93
CA ASP A 61 -5.18 -12.29 -1.28
C ASP A 61 -5.30 -13.03 -2.63
N MET A 62 -6.37 -13.82 -2.76
CA MET A 62 -6.80 -14.29 -4.07
C MET A 62 -7.36 -13.11 -4.89
N ALA A 63 -6.94 -13.00 -6.15
CA ALA A 63 -7.46 -12.00 -7.07
C ALA A 63 -8.97 -12.21 -7.36
N GLY A 64 -9.61 -11.15 -7.87
CA GLY A 64 -11.02 -11.18 -8.29
C GLY A 64 -11.95 -10.34 -7.43
N GLN A 65 -13.27 -10.52 -7.62
CA GLN A 65 -14.31 -9.65 -7.08
C GLN A 65 -14.27 -9.53 -5.55
N GLY A 66 -13.91 -10.62 -4.87
CA GLY A 66 -13.80 -10.64 -3.41
C GLY A 66 -12.69 -9.73 -2.88
N LEU A 67 -11.56 -9.61 -3.58
CA LEU A 67 -10.50 -8.67 -3.23
C LEU A 67 -10.93 -7.24 -3.60
N LEU A 68 -11.45 -7.04 -4.81
CA LEU A 68 -11.96 -5.74 -5.28
C LEU A 68 -12.89 -5.08 -4.25
N ASN A 69 -13.91 -5.81 -3.81
CA ASN A 69 -14.90 -5.29 -2.86
C ASN A 69 -14.28 -4.87 -1.51
N LYS A 70 -13.24 -5.57 -1.05
CA LYS A 70 -12.56 -5.22 0.20
C LYS A 70 -11.67 -3.99 0.02
N LEU A 71 -10.93 -3.92 -1.09
CA LEU A 71 -10.08 -2.78 -1.40
C LEU A 71 -10.89 -1.49 -1.57
N LEU A 72 -12.07 -1.55 -2.21
CA LEU A 72 -13.01 -0.42 -2.30
C LEU A 72 -13.41 0.07 -0.90
N LYS A 73 -13.79 -0.83 0.02
CA LYS A 73 -14.14 -0.48 1.40
C LYS A 73 -12.96 0.09 2.19
N ILE A 74 -11.77 -0.47 2.01
CA ILE A 74 -10.55 0.06 2.64
C ILE A 74 -10.29 1.49 2.14
N ARG A 75 -10.38 1.72 0.83
CA ARG A 75 -10.11 3.02 0.23
C ARG A 75 -11.03 4.12 0.74
N THR A 76 -12.32 3.82 0.89
CA THR A 76 -13.30 4.77 1.43
C THR A 76 -13.16 5.00 2.94
N SER A 77 -12.57 4.04 3.68
CA SER A 77 -12.35 4.15 5.13
C SER A 77 -11.20 5.09 5.53
N VAL A 78 -10.40 5.58 4.57
CA VAL A 78 -9.23 6.43 4.83
C VAL A 78 -9.39 7.78 4.14
N SER A 79 -9.32 8.86 4.93
CA SER A 79 -9.31 10.21 4.41
C SER A 79 -7.88 10.67 4.11
N ALA A 80 -7.55 10.83 2.83
CA ALA A 80 -6.25 11.32 2.38
C ALA A 80 -6.38 12.21 1.15
N LYS A 81 -5.50 13.23 1.01
CA LYS A 81 -5.47 14.10 -0.17
C LYS A 81 -4.88 13.39 -1.40
N ARG A 82 -3.86 12.56 -1.19
CA ARG A 82 -3.17 11.76 -2.20
C ARG A 82 -3.12 10.31 -1.72
N VAL A 83 -3.42 9.35 -2.59
CA VAL A 83 -3.26 7.93 -2.30
C VAL A 83 -2.43 7.28 -3.39
N ILE A 84 -1.48 6.45 -2.97
CA ILE A 84 -0.60 5.70 -3.86
C ILE A 84 -0.75 4.22 -3.53
N TRP A 85 -1.13 3.41 -4.51
CA TRP A 85 -1.20 1.96 -4.36
C TRP A 85 0.09 1.30 -4.84
N LEU A 86 0.69 0.47 -4.00
CA LEU A 86 1.74 -0.45 -4.43
C LEU A 86 1.08 -1.64 -5.10
N LEU A 87 1.29 -1.81 -6.41
CA LEU A 87 0.72 -2.95 -7.12
C LEU A 87 1.56 -4.20 -6.81
N PRO A 88 0.95 -5.31 -6.34
CA PRO A 88 1.66 -6.56 -6.08
C PRO A 88 2.40 -7.09 -7.30
N TYR A 89 3.44 -7.91 -7.10
CA TYR A 89 4.12 -8.61 -8.18
C TYR A 89 3.19 -9.53 -8.98
N ALA A 90 2.31 -10.27 -8.29
CA ALA A 90 1.35 -11.14 -8.94
C ALA A 90 0.32 -10.33 -9.77
N ARG A 91 0.32 -10.57 -11.09
CA ARG A 91 -0.37 -9.70 -12.07
C ARG A 91 -1.89 -9.66 -11.92
N ALA A 92 -2.52 -10.77 -11.50
CA ALA A 92 -3.97 -10.81 -11.28
C ALA A 92 -4.39 -9.90 -10.10
N GLN A 93 -3.62 -9.91 -9.02
CA GLN A 93 -3.80 -9.01 -7.87
C GLN A 93 -3.47 -7.58 -8.27
N ALA A 94 -2.38 -7.35 -9.00
CA ALA A 94 -1.99 -6.03 -9.52
C ALA A 94 -3.11 -5.38 -10.33
N TYR A 95 -3.75 -6.13 -11.24
CA TYR A 95 -4.89 -5.66 -12.01
C TYR A 95 -6.05 -5.25 -11.09
N THR A 96 -6.39 -6.10 -10.11
CA THR A 96 -7.48 -5.81 -9.15
C THR A 96 -7.20 -4.53 -8.36
N VAL A 97 -5.97 -4.36 -7.85
CA VAL A 97 -5.55 -3.16 -7.12
C VAL A 97 -5.58 -1.93 -8.04
N SER A 98 -5.08 -2.07 -9.28
CA SER A 98 -5.06 -0.98 -10.26
C SER A 98 -6.47 -0.53 -10.65
N SER A 99 -7.45 -1.44 -10.75
CA SER A 99 -8.85 -1.09 -11.02
C SER A 99 -9.45 -0.25 -9.89
N VAL A 100 -9.14 -0.55 -8.63
CA VAL A 100 -9.55 0.28 -7.50
C VAL A 100 -8.86 1.64 -7.56
N ALA A 101 -7.55 1.70 -7.77
CA ALA A 101 -6.82 2.96 -7.88
C ALA A 101 -7.43 3.87 -8.95
N ALA A 102 -7.72 3.31 -10.14
CA ALA A 102 -8.35 4.03 -11.24
C ALA A 102 -9.74 4.58 -10.89
N THR A 103 -10.54 3.85 -10.11
CA THR A 103 -11.88 4.28 -9.67
C THR A 103 -11.84 5.58 -8.85
N PHE A 104 -10.76 5.81 -8.10
CA PHE A 104 -10.60 6.99 -7.23
C PHE A 104 -9.67 8.04 -7.81
N GLY A 105 -9.09 7.81 -9.00
CA GLY A 105 -8.02 8.65 -9.54
C GLY A 105 -6.74 8.62 -8.70
N ASP A 106 -6.52 7.53 -7.95
CA ASP A 106 -5.33 7.35 -7.13
C ASP A 106 -4.12 7.00 -8.01
N GLU A 107 -2.92 7.27 -7.49
CA GLU A 107 -1.67 6.90 -8.14
C GLU A 107 -1.31 5.44 -7.89
N THR A 108 -0.45 4.88 -8.73
CA THR A 108 0.08 3.52 -8.58
C THR A 108 1.59 3.49 -8.71
N LEU A 109 2.22 2.59 -7.96
CA LEU A 109 3.61 2.20 -8.13
C LEU A 109 3.67 0.68 -8.31
N ASP A 110 4.00 0.22 -9.52
CA ASP A 110 4.11 -1.20 -9.80
C ASP A 110 5.38 -1.80 -9.20
N LEU A 111 5.22 -2.72 -8.23
CA LEU A 111 6.36 -3.35 -7.58
C LEU A 111 7.14 -4.28 -8.51
N MET A 112 6.54 -4.79 -9.59
CA MET A 112 7.27 -5.61 -10.59
C MET A 112 8.36 -4.84 -11.33
N ARG A 113 8.41 -3.50 -11.20
CA ARG A 113 9.51 -2.68 -11.71
C ARG A 113 10.79 -2.80 -10.88
N PHE A 114 10.71 -3.42 -9.70
CA PHE A 114 11.83 -3.66 -8.81
C PHE A 114 12.19 -5.14 -8.86
N ARG A 115 13.47 -5.47 -8.66
CA ARG A 115 13.91 -6.87 -8.61
C ARG A 115 13.36 -7.53 -7.35
N SER A 116 13.03 -8.82 -7.46
CA SER A 116 12.58 -9.68 -6.35
C SER A 116 13.17 -11.08 -6.51
N GLU A 117 13.36 -11.77 -5.39
CA GLU A 117 13.74 -13.20 -5.37
C GLU A 117 12.53 -14.13 -5.21
N ASP A 118 11.48 -13.67 -4.54
CA ASP A 118 10.30 -14.46 -4.18
C ASP A 118 9.02 -14.04 -4.92
N ASN A 119 9.12 -13.05 -5.81
CA ASN A 119 8.01 -12.43 -6.51
C ASN A 119 6.94 -11.87 -5.56
N VAL A 120 7.34 -11.41 -4.37
CA VAL A 120 6.48 -10.72 -3.39
C VAL A 120 7.17 -9.47 -2.85
N HIS A 121 8.44 -9.61 -2.43
CA HIS A 121 9.21 -8.56 -1.79
C HIS A 121 10.27 -8.01 -2.75
N PRO A 122 10.37 -6.69 -2.93
CA PRO A 122 11.51 -6.07 -3.58
C PRO A 122 12.81 -6.39 -2.83
N LEU A 123 13.89 -6.64 -3.57
CA LEU A 123 15.25 -6.78 -3.03
C LEU A 123 15.70 -5.53 -2.27
N SER A 124 15.17 -4.36 -2.65
CA SER A 124 15.53 -3.07 -2.07
C SER A 124 14.29 -2.18 -1.89
N TYR A 125 13.79 -2.12 -0.65
CA TYR A 125 12.75 -1.14 -0.27
C TYR A 125 13.26 0.31 -0.29
N ARG A 126 14.58 0.51 -0.25
CA ARG A 126 15.20 1.83 -0.45
C ARG A 126 14.83 2.42 -1.81
N ASP A 127 14.85 1.61 -2.86
CA ASP A 127 14.55 2.08 -4.23
C ASP A 127 13.06 2.38 -4.39
N VAL A 128 12.20 1.58 -3.74
CA VAL A 128 10.76 1.85 -3.65
C VAL A 128 10.52 3.19 -2.97
N ALA A 129 11.13 3.43 -1.80
CA ALA A 129 11.01 4.69 -1.07
C ALA A 129 11.52 5.89 -1.89
N LEU A 130 12.65 5.76 -2.59
CA LEU A 130 13.18 6.80 -3.48
C LEU A 130 12.22 7.14 -4.62
N ARG A 131 11.42 6.18 -5.10
CA ARG A 131 10.42 6.45 -6.14
C ARG A 131 9.17 7.15 -5.61
N LEU A 132 8.81 6.90 -4.36
CA LEU A 132 7.65 7.46 -3.66
C LEU A 132 7.89 8.88 -3.12
N LEU A 133 9.13 9.21 -2.76
CA LEU A 133 9.52 10.51 -2.19
C LEU A 133 9.91 11.56 -3.25
N ARG A 134 9.75 11.26 -4.53
CA ARG A 134 9.89 12.24 -5.62
C ARG A 134 8.63 13.09 -5.73
#